data_AF-A0A6V7M0J4-F1
#
_entry.id   AF-A0A6V7M0J4-F1
#
_cell.length_a   1.000
_cell.length_b   1.000
_cell.length_c   1.000
_cell.angle_alpha   90.00
_cell.angle_beta   90.00
_cell.angle_gamma   90.00
#
_symmetry.space_group_name_H-M   'P 1'
#
loop_
_entity.id
_entity.type
_entity.pdbx_description
1 polymer ?
#
loop_
_entity_poly.entity_id
_entity_poly.type
_entity_poly.pdbx_seq_one_letter_code
_entity_poly.pdbx_strand_id
1 'polypeptide(L)' 'EYKAGTCVAIVGNGREANRNNTYPHAASLAQPSGLAISHELKIIFFADSESSSIRKVYLQDGRVAPLAGGGKDPL' A
#
# COMPACT_ATOMS: atom_id res chain seq x y z
N GLU A 1 5.89 13.58 15.33
CA GLU A 1 4.42 13.53 15.53
C GLU A 1 3.73 14.43 14.52
N TYR A 2 2.57 14.01 13.99
CA TYR A 2 1.77 14.81 13.07
C TYR A 2 0.69 15.57 13.84
N LYS A 3 0.50 16.85 13.54
CA LYS A 3 -0.54 17.67 14.18
C LYS A 3 -1.92 17.31 13.62
N ALA A 4 -2.97 17.45 14.44
CA ALA A 4 -4.35 17.33 13.97
C ALA A 4 -4.58 18.25 12.75
N GLY A 5 -5.24 17.72 11.71
CA GLY A 5 -5.46 18.43 10.44
C GLY A 5 -4.31 18.33 9.44
N THR A 6 -3.20 17.65 9.75
CA THR A 6 -2.12 17.44 8.78
C THR A 6 -2.47 16.28 7.84
N CYS A 7 -2.39 16.52 6.54
CA CYS A 7 -2.37 15.46 5.53
C CYS A 7 -0.92 15.06 5.24
N VAL A 8 -0.60 13.77 5.37
CA VAL A 8 0.74 13.23 5.11
C VAL A 8 0.66 11.93 4.33
N ALA A 9 1.62 11.74 3.43
CA ALA A 9 1.81 10.45 2.78
C ALA A 9 2.45 9.48 3.79
N ILE A 10 1.77 8.38 4.09
CA ILE A 10 2.31 7.32 4.97
C ILE A 10 3.06 6.24 4.18
N VAL A 11 2.72 6.07 2.90
CA VAL A 11 3.33 5.13 1.95
C VAL A 11 3.35 5.75 0.56
N GLY A 12 4.17 5.22 -0.33
CA GLY A 12 4.24 5.65 -1.73
C GLY A 12 5.32 6.68 -1.98
N ASN A 13 5.82 6.68 -3.22
CA ASN A 13 6.84 7.60 -3.73
C ASN A 13 6.34 8.49 -4.88
N GLY A 14 5.03 8.47 -5.16
CA GLY A 14 4.41 9.22 -6.25
C GLY A 14 4.55 8.61 -7.64
N ARG A 15 5.35 7.55 -7.83
CA ARG A 15 5.42 6.82 -9.10
C ARG A 15 4.31 5.77 -9.19
N GLU A 16 3.65 5.71 -10.35
CA GLU A 16 2.69 4.65 -10.69
C GLU A 16 3.46 3.35 -11.00
N ALA A 17 3.31 2.33 -10.15
CA ALA A 17 3.82 0.98 -10.38
C ALA A 17 3.36 0.02 -9.27
N ASN A 18 3.28 -1.28 -9.58
CA ASN A 18 3.10 -2.32 -8.57
C ASN A 18 4.42 -2.67 -7.86
N ARG A 19 4.92 -1.79 -6.96
CA ARG A 19 6.18 -2.02 -6.23
C ARG A 19 5.95 -2.11 -4.72
N ASN A 20 5.99 -3.33 -4.21
CA ASN A 20 5.99 -3.61 -2.78
C ASN A 20 7.37 -3.32 -2.16
N ASN A 21 7.40 -2.86 -0.91
CA ASN A 21 8.65 -2.55 -0.22
C ASN A 21 8.46 -2.55 1.30
N THR A 22 9.52 -2.95 2.02
CA THR A 22 9.62 -2.78 3.48
C THR A 22 9.73 -1.32 3.89
N TYR A 23 10.34 -0.48 3.05
CA TYR A 23 10.44 0.96 3.28
C TYR A 23 9.22 1.70 2.67
N PRO A 24 8.39 2.38 3.47
CA PRO A 24 7.09 2.93 3.05
C PRO A 24 7.18 3.86 1.83
N HIS A 25 8.17 4.75 1.84
CA HIS A 25 8.41 5.74 0.78
C HIS A 25 9.25 5.19 -0.39
N ALA A 26 9.62 3.91 -0.38
CA ALA A 26 10.21 3.25 -1.54
C ALA A 26 9.18 2.37 -2.28
N ALA A 27 8.00 2.17 -1.71
CA ALA A 27 6.88 1.55 -2.38
C ALA A 27 6.32 2.49 -3.47
N SER A 28 5.84 1.88 -4.55
CA SER A 28 5.02 2.54 -5.57
C SER A 28 3.65 1.88 -5.56
N LEU A 29 2.62 2.67 -5.81
CA LEU A 29 1.22 2.24 -5.89
C LEU A 29 0.70 2.55 -7.29
N ALA A 30 -0.25 1.76 -7.75
CA ALA A 30 -0.80 1.75 -9.10
C ALA A 30 -2.30 2.14 -9.08
N GLN A 31 -2.54 3.43 -8.86
CA GLN A 31 -3.87 4.05 -8.74
C GLN A 31 -4.78 3.31 -7.74
N PRO A 32 -4.41 3.30 -6.44
CA PRO A 32 -5.15 2.56 -5.44
C PRO A 32 -6.55 3.14 -5.23
N SER A 33 -7.52 2.26 -5.02
CA SER A 33 -8.91 2.58 -4.71
C SER A 33 -9.47 1.63 -3.66
N GLY A 34 -10.45 2.11 -2.88
CA GLY A 34 -11.03 1.35 -1.77
C GLY A 34 -10.03 1.12 -0.63
N LEU A 35 -10.51 1.26 0.61
CA LEU A 35 -9.69 1.02 1.80
C LEU A 35 -10.50 0.22 2.81
N ALA A 36 -9.86 -0.78 3.43
CA ALA A 36 -10.40 -1.51 4.56
C ALA A 36 -9.34 -1.61 5.65
N ILE A 37 -9.73 -1.38 6.91
CA ILE A 37 -8.80 -1.36 8.04
C ILE A 37 -9.15 -2.50 8.99
N SER A 38 -8.16 -3.32 9.34
CA SER A 38 -8.24 -4.25 10.46
C SER A 38 -7.45 -3.70 11.63
N HIS A 39 -8.16 -3.28 12.69
CA HIS A 39 -7.52 -2.82 13.92
C HIS A 39 -6.83 -3.94 14.70
N GLU A 40 -7.40 -5.16 14.66
CA GLU A 40 -6.83 -6.34 15.30
C GLU A 40 -5.48 -6.72 14.67
N LEU A 41 -5.44 -6.82 13.33
CA LEU A 41 -4.21 -7.16 12.61
C LEU A 41 -3.26 -5.97 12.45
N LYS A 42 -3.75 -4.74 12.71
CA LYS A 42 -3.06 -3.47 12.43
C LYS A 42 -2.64 -3.37 10.97
N ILE A 43 -3.57 -3.62 10.06
CA ILE A 43 -3.34 -3.63 8.60
C ILE A 43 -4.39 -2.78 7.88
N ILE A 44 -3.94 -1.99 6.91
CA ILE A 44 -4.80 -1.40 5.87
C ILE A 44 -4.72 -2.27 4.63
N PHE A 45 -5.86 -2.65 4.07
CA PHE A 45 -5.98 -3.28 2.77
C PHE A 45 -6.49 -2.26 1.75
N PHE A 46 -5.99 -2.34 0.53
CA PHE A 46 -6.42 -1.50 -0.58
C PHE A 46 -6.44 -2.30 -1.89
N ALA A 47 -7.35 -1.95 -2.80
CA ALA A 47 -7.28 -2.41 -4.16
C ALA A 47 -6.32 -1.50 -4.93
N ASP A 48 -5.37 -2.09 -5.63
CA ASP A 48 -4.40 -1.38 -6.46
C ASP A 48 -4.81 -1.58 -7.92
N SER A 49 -5.70 -0.71 -8.39
CA SER A 49 -6.60 -0.96 -9.53
C SER A 49 -5.88 -1.18 -10.85
N GLU A 50 -4.87 -0.38 -11.17
CA GLU A 50 -4.14 -0.54 -12.44
C GLU A 50 -3.34 -1.85 -12.46
N SER A 51 -2.84 -2.27 -11.29
CA SER A 51 -2.13 -3.53 -11.17
C SER A 51 -3.03 -4.77 -11.00
N SER A 52 -4.35 -4.60 -10.98
CA SER A 52 -5.32 -5.68 -10.70
C SER A 52 -4.92 -6.51 -9.47
N SER A 53 -4.61 -5.83 -8.37
CA SER A 53 -4.13 -6.49 -7.15
C SER A 53 -4.79 -5.96 -5.88
N ILE A 54 -4.85 -6.81 -4.85
CA ILE A 54 -5.12 -6.38 -3.48
C ILE A 54 -3.79 -6.36 -2.75
N ARG A 55 -3.51 -5.26 -2.08
CA ARG A 55 -2.27 -5.05 -1.34
C ARG A 55 -2.59 -4.58 0.08
N LYS A 56 -1.58 -4.68 0.93
CA LYS A 56 -1.70 -4.36 2.34
C LYS A 56 -0.56 -3.49 2.83
N VAL A 57 -0.87 -2.59 3.77
CA VAL A 57 0.07 -1.77 4.53
C VAL A 57 0.03 -2.20 5.98
N TYR A 58 1.18 -2.53 6.55
CA TYR A 58 1.33 -2.78 7.99
C TYR A 58 1.38 -1.45 8.73
N LEU A 59 0.49 -1.22 9.70
CA LEU A 59 0.41 0.06 10.42
C LEU A 59 1.57 0.28 11.40
N GLN A 60 2.31 -0.77 11.77
CA GLN A 60 3.45 -0.63 12.67
C GLN A 60 4.66 0.04 12.01
N ASP A 61 4.92 -0.28 10.74
CA ASP A 61 6.16 0.08 10.04
C ASP A 61 5.94 0.67 8.64
N GLY A 62 4.70 0.70 8.15
CA GLY A 62 4.33 1.19 6.82
C GLY A 62 4.76 0.29 5.67
N ARG A 63 5.23 -0.94 5.93
CA ARG A 63 5.59 -1.88 4.87
C ARG A 63 4.40 -2.18 3.97
N VAL A 64 4.62 -2.14 2.66
CA VAL A 64 3.62 -2.51 1.64
C VAL A 64 3.91 -3.90 1.10
N ALA A 65 2.92 -4.79 1.13
CA ALA A 65 3.04 -6.18 0.69
C ALA A 65 1.87 -6.61 -0.21
N PRO A 66 2.07 -7.60 -1.08
CA PRO A 66 0.97 -8.17 -1.85
C PRO A 66 0.05 -9.00 -0.95
N LEU A 67 -1.23 -9.09 -1.33
CA LEU A 67 -2.19 -10.03 -0.76
C LEU A 67 -2.76 -10.96 -1.83
N ALA A 68 -3.22 -10.42 -2.96
CA ALA A 68 -3.79 -11.17 -4.07
C ALA A 68 -3.62 -10.44 -5.41
N GLY A 69 -3.61 -11.17 -6.53
CA GLY A 69 -3.47 -10.58 -7.87
C GLY A 69 -2.08 -9.97 -8.12
N GLY A 70 -1.99 -9.02 -9.05
CA GLY A 70 -0.74 -8.34 -9.36
C GLY A 70 0.30 -9.25 -10.00
N GLY A 71 -0.15 -10.05 -10.97
CA GLY A 71 0.61 -11.10 -11.63
C GLY A 71 2.10 -10.76 -11.74
N LYS A 72 2.92 -11.56 -11.07
CA LYS A 72 4.32 -11.68 -11.48
C LYS A 72 4.27 -12.54 -12.71
N ASP A 73 4.66 -11.99 -13.85
CA ASP A 73 4.84 -12.78 -15.07
C ASP A 73 5.59 -14.08 -14.68
N PRO A 74 4.99 -15.27 -14.82
CA PRO A 74 5.56 -16.52 -14.33
C PRO A 74 6.66 -17.07 -15.24
N LEU A 75 7.14 -16.29 -16.21
CA LEU A 75 8.25 -16.66 -17.09
C LEU A 75 9.61 -16.49 -16.41
#